data_AF-A0A7X8K042-F1
#
_entry.id   AF-A0A7X8K042-F1
#
_cell.length_a   1.000
_cell.length_b   1.000
_cell.length_c   1.000
_cell.angle_alpha   90.00
_cell.angle_beta   90.00
_cell.angle_gamma   90.00
#
_symmetry.space_group_name_H-M   'P 1'
#
loop_
_entity.id
_entity.type
_entity.pdbx_description
1 polymer ?
#
loop_
_entity_poly.entity_id
_entity_poly.type
_entity_poly.pdbx_seq_one_letter_code
_entity_poly.pdbx_strand_id
1 'polypeptide(L)'
;MQDIKLLRDIKESKGQFAAIVLVIAVGAFFYAGLITISNDLSQYTKVYFKEHNLSDLTVYYSKVSQSEIDTLHDIEDINKIEGRYVF
;
A
#
# COMPACT_ATOMS: atom_id res chain seq x y z
N MET A 1 15.90 4.58 -44.90
CA MET A 1 14.70 4.80 -45.76
C MET A 1 13.38 4.49 -45.06
N GLN A 2 13.35 3.62 -44.05
CA GLN A 2 12.12 3.19 -43.37
C GLN A 2 11.56 4.22 -42.37
N ASP A 3 12.43 4.93 -41.64
CA ASP A 3 12.03 5.94 -40.64
C ASP A 3 11.39 7.18 -41.25
N ILE A 4 11.87 7.60 -42.43
CA ILE A 4 11.33 8.76 -43.16
C ILE A 4 9.89 8.49 -43.65
N LYS A 5 9.58 7.23 -44.01
CA LYS A 5 8.21 6.81 -44.35
C LYS A 5 7.31 6.85 -43.12
N LEU A 6 7.76 6.29 -41.99
CA LEU A 6 7.01 6.30 -40.72
C LEU A 6 6.64 7.72 -40.27
N LEU A 7 7.58 8.66 -40.30
CA LEU A 7 7.32 10.05 -39.91
C LEU A 7 6.31 10.74 -40.84
N ARG A 8 6.34 10.41 -42.14
CA ARG A 8 5.36 10.91 -43.12
C ARG A 8 3.98 10.31 -42.89
N ASP A 9 3.91 9.02 -42.59
CA ASP A 9 2.65 8.32 -42.34
C ASP A 9 1.98 8.80 -41.03
N ILE A 10 2.77 9.10 -40.00
CA ILE A 10 2.29 9.76 -38.76
C ILE A 10 1.75 11.17 -39.07
N LYS A 11 2.39 11.90 -39.99
CA LYS A 11 1.99 13.26 -40.39
C LYS A 11 0.71 13.26 -41.24
N GLU A 12 0.45 12.20 -42.00
CA GLU A 12 -0.81 12.00 -42.73
C GLU A 12 -1.95 11.58 -41.78
N SER A 13 -1.65 10.69 -40.80
CA SER A 13 -2.63 10.13 -39.86
C SER A 13 -2.54 10.71 -38.44
N LYS A 14 -2.46 12.05 -38.31
CA LYS A 14 -2.21 12.74 -37.02
C LYS A 14 -3.24 12.41 -35.93
N GLY A 15 -4.51 12.27 -36.30
CA GLY A 15 -5.59 11.98 -35.35
C GLY A 15 -5.49 10.57 -34.74
N GLN A 16 -5.21 9.57 -35.57
CA GLN A 16 -5.04 8.18 -35.12
C GLN A 16 -3.79 8.04 -34.23
N PHE A 17 -2.69 8.68 -34.62
CA PHE A 17 -1.47 8.68 -33.81
C PHE A 17 -1.70 9.34 -32.44
N ALA A 18 -2.36 10.51 -32.41
CA ALA A 18 -2.69 11.19 -31.16
C ALA A 18 -3.61 10.33 -30.27
N ALA A 19 -4.60 9.65 -30.85
CA ALA A 19 -5.47 8.75 -30.10
C ALA A 19 -4.70 7.59 -29.45
N ILE A 20 -3.77 6.96 -30.18
CA ILE A 20 -2.93 5.87 -29.65
C ILE A 20 -2.03 6.38 -28.53
N VAL A 21 -1.37 7.52 -28.72
CA VAL A 21 -0.52 8.14 -27.70
C VAL A 21 -1.33 8.48 -26.45
N LEU A 22 -2.54 9.01 -26.61
CA LEU A 22 -3.43 9.31 -25.47
C LEU A 22 -3.82 8.04 -24.70
N VAL A 23 -4.21 6.97 -25.40
CA VAL A 23 -4.55 5.69 -24.75
C VAL A 23 -3.37 5.15 -23.96
N ILE A 24 -2.16 5.17 -24.54
CA ILE A 24 -0.93 4.73 -23.87
C ILE A 24 -0.63 5.62 -22.65
N ALA A 25 -0.71 6.94 -22.80
CA ALA A 25 -0.44 7.88 -21.72
C ALA A 25 -1.42 7.69 -20.56
N VAL A 26 -2.71 7.56 -20.85
CA VAL A 26 -3.75 7.28 -19.85
C VAL A 26 -3.43 5.98 -19.12
N GLY A 27 -3.15 4.89 -19.83
CA GLY A 27 -2.79 3.62 -19.21
C GLY A 27 -1.56 3.71 -18.30
N ALA A 28 -0.51 4.41 -18.75
CA ALA A 28 0.70 4.63 -17.96
C ALA A 28 0.43 5.46 -16.70
N PHE A 29 -0.39 6.52 -16.80
CA PHE A 29 -0.78 7.33 -15.65
C PHE A 29 -1.58 6.54 -14.62
N PHE A 30 -2.54 5.72 -15.06
CA PHE A 30 -3.29 4.86 -14.15
C PHE A 30 -2.38 3.87 -13.44
N TYR A 31 -1.47 3.22 -14.17
CA TYR A 31 -0.52 2.28 -13.58
C TYR A 31 0.39 2.94 -12.54
N ALA A 32 1.02 4.07 -12.90
CA ALA A 32 1.89 4.81 -12.00
C ALA A 32 1.12 5.33 -10.78
N GLY A 33 -0.07 5.90 -10.99
CA GLY A 33 -0.91 6.41 -9.91
C GLY A 33 -1.31 5.34 -8.91
N LEU A 34 -1.74 4.17 -9.38
CA LEU A 34 -2.12 3.05 -8.51
C LEU A 34 -0.94 2.54 -7.67
N ILE A 35 0.25 2.42 -8.28
CA ILE A 35 1.45 1.97 -7.55
C ILE A 35 1.85 2.97 -6.48
N THR A 36 1.89 4.26 -6.82
CA THR A 36 2.26 5.31 -5.86
C THR A 36 1.30 5.34 -4.69
N ILE A 37 -0.02 5.39 -4.95
CA ILE A 37 -1.03 5.41 -3.89
C ILE A 37 -0.94 4.14 -3.02
N SER A 38 -0.77 2.97 -3.63
CA SER A 38 -0.67 1.72 -2.88
C SER A 38 0.55 1.67 -1.96
N ASN A 39 1.70 2.16 -2.44
CA ASN A 39 2.92 2.19 -1.64
C ASN A 39 2.82 3.23 -0.52
N ASP A 40 2.34 4.42 -0.84
CA ASP A 40 2.19 5.51 0.14
C ASP A 40 1.21 5.10 1.23
N LEU A 41 0.04 4.58 0.88
CA LEU A 41 -0.96 4.17 1.87
C LEU A 41 -0.41 3.09 2.81
N SER A 42 0.31 2.10 2.28
CA SER A 42 0.93 1.05 3.12
C SER A 42 1.96 1.63 4.09
N GLN A 43 2.79 2.56 3.65
CA GLN A 43 3.78 3.22 4.50
C GLN A 43 3.10 4.11 5.55
N TYR A 44 2.12 4.92 5.15
CA TYR A 44 1.33 5.75 6.06
C TYR A 44 0.66 4.91 7.14
N THR A 45 0.03 3.79 6.79
CA THR A 45 -0.57 2.89 7.80
C THR A 45 0.48 2.36 8.77
N LYS A 46 1.63 1.88 8.29
CA LYS A 46 2.70 1.36 9.17
C LYS A 46 3.25 2.43 10.11
N VAL A 47 3.50 3.64 9.60
CA VAL A 47 3.98 4.76 10.41
C VAL A 47 2.94 5.15 11.44
N TYR A 48 1.66 5.25 11.03
CA TYR A 48 0.57 5.59 11.93
C TYR A 48 0.42 4.61 13.09
N PHE A 49 0.47 3.30 12.80
CA PHE A 49 0.43 2.24 13.83
C PHE A 49 1.60 2.37 14.81
N LYS A 50 2.80 2.62 14.30
CA LYS A 50 4.01 2.77 15.11
C LYS A 50 3.99 4.03 15.97
N GLU A 51 3.60 5.18 15.42
CA GLU A 51 3.56 6.46 16.16
C GLU A 51 2.51 6.47 17.27
N HIS A 52 1.37 5.81 17.03
CA HIS A 52 0.28 5.76 18.01
C HIS A 52 0.36 4.52 18.92
N ASN A 53 1.43 3.73 18.83
CA ASN A 53 1.62 2.48 19.59
C ASN A 53 0.39 1.56 19.53
N LEU A 54 -0.21 1.42 18.34
CA LEU A 54 -1.34 0.53 18.12
C LEU A 54 -0.90 -0.93 18.22
N SER A 55 -1.79 -1.78 18.74
CA SER A 55 -1.51 -3.20 18.87
C SER A 55 -1.49 -3.89 17.50
N ASP A 56 -0.46 -4.69 17.25
CA ASP A 56 -0.38 -5.56 16.06
C ASP A 56 -1.38 -6.72 16.15
N LEU A 57 -1.66 -7.21 17.36
CA LEU A 57 -2.59 -8.29 17.65
C LEU A 57 -3.43 -7.96 18.90
N THR A 58 -4.72 -8.29 18.85
CA THR A 58 -5.63 -8.20 20.01
C THR A 58 -6.34 -9.54 20.18
N VAL A 59 -6.29 -10.10 21.38
CA VAL A 59 -6.93 -11.39 21.71
C VAL A 59 -7.91 -11.18 22.86
N TYR A 60 -9.08 -11.82 22.78
CA TYR A 60 -10.15 -11.70 23.76
C TYR A 60 -10.26 -12.98 24.60
N TYR A 61 -10.21 -12.82 25.92
CA TYR A 61 -10.40 -13.91 26.88
C TYR A 61 -11.55 -13.57 27.83
N SER A 62 -12.33 -14.57 28.21
CA SER A 62 -13.46 -14.40 29.14
C SER A 62 -13.00 -14.12 30.58
N LYS A 63 -11.85 -14.67 30.98
CA LYS A 63 -11.16 -14.39 32.24
C LYS A 63 -9.66 -14.56 32.00
N VAL A 64 -8.88 -13.53 32.30
CA VAL A 64 -7.41 -13.59 32.33
C VAL A 64 -6.95 -12.82 33.57
N SER A 65 -6.05 -13.43 34.35
CA SER A 65 -5.44 -12.81 35.52
C SER A 65 -4.19 -12.02 35.13
N GLN A 66 -3.81 -11.03 35.94
CA GLN A 66 -2.60 -10.25 35.67
C GLN A 66 -1.34 -11.13 35.62
N SER A 67 -1.25 -12.16 36.48
CA SER A 67 -0.13 -13.10 36.47
C SER A 67 -0.03 -13.90 35.17
N GLU A 68 -1.15 -14.25 34.54
CA GLU A 68 -1.14 -14.93 33.24
C GLU A 68 -0.67 -13.97 32.13
N ILE A 69 -1.05 -12.68 32.21
CA ILE A 69 -0.55 -11.65 31.30
C ILE A 69 0.97 -11.48 31.46
N ASP A 70 1.46 -11.47 32.69
CA ASP A 70 2.88 -11.31 33.00
C ASP A 70 3.71 -12.44 32.40
N THR A 71 3.23 -13.69 32.42
CA THR A 71 3.92 -14.82 31.76
C THR A 71 4.02 -14.70 30.25
N LEU A 72 3.14 -13.92 29.61
CA LEU A 72 3.21 -13.70 28.16
C LEU A 72 4.30 -12.71 27.79
N HIS A 73 4.74 -11.83 28.70
CA HIS A 73 5.85 -10.91 28.42
C HIS A 73 7.19 -11.63 28.21
N ASP A 74 7.33 -12.87 28.69
CA ASP A 74 8.55 -13.67 28.58
C ASP A 74 8.69 -14.40 27.22
N ILE A 75 7.68 -14.32 26.35
CA ILE A 75 7.72 -14.97 25.03
C ILE A 75 8.63 -14.16 24.10
N GLU A 76 9.55 -14.85 23.41
CA GLU A 76 10.43 -14.25 22.40
C GLU A 76 9.59 -13.56 21.31
N ASP A 77 10.06 -12.41 20.82
CA ASP A 77 9.37 -11.48 19.89
C ASP A 77 8.18 -10.67 20.45
N ILE A 78 7.81 -10.85 21.71
CA ILE A 78 6.81 -9.98 22.37
C ILE A 78 7.50 -8.73 22.94
N ASN A 79 7.32 -7.60 22.26
CA ASN A 79 7.88 -6.32 22.72
C ASN A 79 7.05 -5.67 23.85
N LYS A 80 5.71 -5.78 23.79
CA LYS A 80 4.80 -5.15 24.74
C LYS A 80 3.45 -5.87 24.76
N ILE A 81 2.90 -6.07 25.96
CA ILE A 81 1.54 -6.56 26.18
C ILE A 81 0.80 -5.56 27.07
N GLU A 82 -0.48 -5.34 26.77
CA GLU A 82 -1.38 -4.54 27.58
C GLU A 82 -2.67 -5.33 27.83
N GLY A 83 -3.05 -5.48 29.10
CA GLY A 83 -4.35 -6.01 29.48
C GLY A 83 -5.41 -4.92 29.48
N ARG A 84 -6.52 -5.11 28.76
CA ARG A 84 -7.67 -4.18 28.78
C ARG A 84 -8.94 -4.90 29.19
N TYR A 85 -9.63 -4.35 30.20
CA TYR A 85 -11.00 -4.75 30.50
C TYR A 85 -11.96 -4.14 29.48
N VAL A 86 -12.79 -4.96 28.84
CA VAL A 86 -13.83 -4.51 27.91
C VAL A 86 -15.16 -5.01 28.45
N PHE A 87 -16.08 -4.07 28.71
CA PHE A 87 -17.40 -4.30 29.31
C PHE A 87 -18.37 -5.00 28.36
#